data_AF-A0A6Y4G1M0-F1
#
_entry.id   AF-A0A6Y4G1M0-F1
#
_cell.length_a   1.000
_cell.length_b   1.000
_cell.length_c   1.000
_cell.angle_alpha   90.00
_cell.angle_beta   90.00
_cell.angle_gamma   90.00
#
_symmetry.space_group_name_H-M   'P 1'
#
loop_
_entity.id
_entity.type
_entity.pdbx_description
1 polymer ?
#
loop_
_entity_poly.entity_id
_entity_poly.type
_entity_poly.pdbx_seq_one_letter_code
_entity_poly.pdbx_strand_id
1 'polypeptide(L)' 'MKWMIALCLACAAMPAWSGIYIYGTRIIYPAQKKDITVQLMNDGKRSSLIQA' A
#
# COMPACT_ATOMS: atom_id res chain seq x y z
N MET A 1 -1.52 35.55 3.56
CA MET A 1 -1.88 34.57 4.63
C MET A 1 -2.10 33.15 4.10
N LYS A 2 -3.01 32.91 3.14
CA LYS A 2 -3.34 31.56 2.61
C LYS A 2 -2.10 30.74 2.19
N TRP A 3 -1.17 31.39 1.49
CA TRP A 3 0.07 30.79 1.00
C TRP A 3 1.04 30.40 2.12
N MET A 4 1.12 31.18 3.20
CA MET A 4 1.95 30.83 4.35
C MET A 4 1.39 29.61 5.09
N ILE A 5 0.06 29.50 5.20
CA ILE A 5 -0.60 28.34 5.82
C ILE A 5 -0.37 27.09 4.97
N ALA A 6 -0.53 27.18 3.65
CA ALA A 6 -0.26 26.07 2.75
C ALA A 6 1.19 25.58 2.82
N LEU A 7 2.15 26.51 2.89
CA LEU A 7 3.58 26.19 3.04
C LEU A 7 3.85 25.47 4.37
N CYS A 8 3.30 25.96 5.48
CA CYS A 8 3.43 25.30 6.78
C CYS A 8 2.85 23.87 6.78
N LEU A 9 1.68 23.66 6.17
CA LEU A 9 1.06 22.33 6.09
C LEU A 9 1.88 21.35 5.25
N ALA A 10 2.45 21.82 4.13
CA ALA A 10 3.33 21.00 3.30
C ALA A 10 4.60 20.57 4.07
N CYS A 11 5.18 21.47 4.87
CA CYS A 11 6.34 21.14 5.71
C CYS A 11 6.00 20.22 6.89
N ALA A 12 4.76 20.25 7.39
CA ALA A 12 4.31 19.42 8.51
C ALA A 12 3.87 18.00 8.10
N ALA A 13 3.76 17.72 6.79
CA ALA A 13 3.35 16.42 6.29
C ALA A 13 4.48 15.39 6.48
N MET A 14 4.36 14.55 7.51
CA MET A 14 5.26 13.41 7.70
C MET A 14 4.93 12.29 6.70
N PRO A 15 5.94 11.61 6.12
CA PRO A 15 5.70 10.49 5.23
C PRO A 15 5.03 9.34 6.00
N ALA A 16 3.99 8.76 5.41
CA ALA A 16 3.41 7.50 5.88
C ALA A 16 4.08 6.35 5.13
N TRP A 17 4.68 5.42 5.87
CA TRP A 17 5.19 4.18 5.30
C TRP A 17 4.13 3.09 5.44
N SER A 18 3.73 2.51 4.31
CA SER A 18 2.87 1.34 4.22
C SER A 18 3.66 0.23 3.53
N GLY A 19 3.74 -0.93 4.17
CA GLY A 19 4.35 -2.13 3.60
C GLY A 19 3.36 -3.27 3.68
N ILE A 20 3.10 -3.93 2.55
CA ILE A 20 2.30 -5.15 2.46
C ILE A 20 3.19 -6.22 1.86
N TYR A 21 3.24 -7.38 2.50
CA TYR A 21 3.89 -8.56 1.95
C TYR A 21 2.92 -9.28 1.02
N ILE A 22 3.32 -9.43 -0.24
CA ILE A 22 2.68 -10.35 -1.19
C ILE A 22 3.42 -11.67 -1.07
N TYR A 23 2.70 -12.77 -0.83
CA TYR A 23 3.34 -14.07 -0.72
C TYR A 23 3.86 -14.54 -2.09
N GLY A 24 5.18 -14.72 -2.17
CA GLY A 24 5.89 -15.12 -3.38
C GLY A 24 6.35 -13.93 -4.24
N THR A 25 7.31 -14.17 -5.12
CA THR A 25 7.86 -13.15 -6.05
C THR A 25 7.26 -13.24 -7.45
N ARG A 26 6.48 -14.29 -7.71
CA ARG A 26 5.75 -14.48 -8.97
C ARG A 26 4.45 -15.21 -8.72
N ILE A 27 3.50 -14.96 -9.61
CA ILE A 27 2.22 -15.66 -9.67
C ILE A 27 2.24 -16.47 -10.97
N ILE A 28 1.94 -17.76 -10.88
CA ILE A 28 1.75 -18.62 -12.05
C ILE A 28 0.26 -18.81 -12.23
N TYR A 29 -0.27 -18.34 -13.36
CA TYR A 29 -1.67 -18.49 -13.71
C TYR A 29 -1.83 -19.69 -14.66
N PRO A 30 -2.34 -20.84 -14.19
CA PRO A 30 -2.50 -22.02 -15.03
C PRO A 30 -3.70 -21.86 -15.97
N ALA A 31 -3.55 -22.29 -17.23
CA ALA A 31 -4.57 -22.12 -18.27
C ALA A 31 -5.93 -22.75 -17.92
N GLN A 32 -5.96 -23.77 -17.06
CA GLN A 32 -7.18 -24.47 -16.65
C GLN A 32 -7.93 -23.77 -15.51
N LYS A 33 -7.35 -22.76 -14.86
CA LYS A 33 -8.02 -22.03 -13.76
C LYS A 33 -8.47 -20.66 -14.22
N LYS A 34 -9.68 -20.29 -13.78
CA LYS A 34 -10.27 -18.97 -14.03
C LYS A 34 -9.85 -17.94 -12.98
N ASP A 35 -9.56 -18.38 -11.75
CA ASP A 35 -9.19 -17.48 -10.67
C ASP A 35 -8.04 -18.07 -9.84
N ILE A 36 -7.28 -17.16 -9.24
CA ILE A 36 -6.19 -17.44 -8.32
C ILE A 36 -6.31 -16.54 -7.10
N THR A 37 -6.04 -17.10 -5.92
CA THR A 37 -6.00 -16.33 -4.68
C THR A 37 -4.56 -15.92 -4.39
N VAL A 38 -4.34 -14.63 -4.18
CA VAL A 38 -3.05 -14.10 -3.74
C VAL A 38 -3.17 -13.71 -2.27
N GLN A 39 -2.25 -14.24 -1.46
CA GLN A 39 -2.21 -13.91 -0.04
C GLN A 39 -1.41 -12.63 0.17
N LEU A 40 -2.00 -11.73 0.95
CA LEU A 40 -1.40 -10.46 1.36
C LEU A 40 -1.29 -10.43 2.88
N MET A 41 -0.22 -9.83 3.40
CA MET A 41 -0.02 -9.68 4.83
C MET A 41 0.43 -8.26 5.17
N ASN A 42 -0.33 -7.61 6.04
CA ASN A 42 0.09 -6.39 6.71
C ASN A 42 0.72 -6.78 8.06
N ASP A 43 2.05 -6.90 8.09
CA ASP A 43 2.82 -7.17 9.32
C ASP A 43 3.24 -5.86 10.03
N GLY A 44 2.75 -4.72 9.55
CA GLY A 44 2.96 -3.43 10.17
C GLY A 44 2.08 -3.23 11.40
N LYS A 45 2.51 -2.37 12.32
CA LYS A 45 1.72 -1.97 13.51
C LYS A 45 0.52 -1.08 13.20
N ARG A 46 0.33 -0.70 11.93
CA ARG A 46 -0.71 0.25 11.48
C ARG A 46 -1.56 -0.43 10.41
N SER A 47 -2.85 -0.12 10.40
CA SER A 47 -3.74 -0.53 9.32
C SER A 47 -3.29 0.10 8.00
N SER A 48 -3.45 -0.65 6.91
CA SER A 48 -3.08 -0.23 5.56
C SER A 48 -4.25 -0.44 4.61
N LEU A 49 -4.44 0.52 3.71
CA LEU A 49 -5.37 0.41 2.59
C LEU A 49 -4.66 -0.32 1.44
N ILE A 50 -5.36 -1.26 0.81
CA ILE A 50 -4.88 -2.00 -0.36
C ILE A 50 -5.80 -1.69 -1.53
N GLN A 51 -5.23 -1.40 -2.69
CA GLN A 51 -5.93 -1.25 -3.96
C GLN A 51 -5.20 -2.08 -5.01
N ALA A 52 -5.94 -2.88 -5.78
CA ALA A 52 -5.44 -3.76 -6.82
C ALA A 52 -6.41 -3.77 -8.00
#